data_AF-A0A5C8T330-F1
#
_entry.id   AF-A0A5C8T330-F1
#
_cell.length_a   1.000
_cell.length_b   1.000
_cell.length_c   1.000
_cell.angle_alpha   90.00
_cell.angle_beta   90.00
_cell.angle_gamma   90.00
#
_symmetry.space_group_name_H-M   'P 1'
#
loop_
_entity.id
_entity.type
_entity.pdbx_description
1 polymer ?
#
loop_
_entity_poly.entity_id
_entity_poly.type
_entity_poly.pdbx_seq_one_letter_code
_entity_poly.pdbx_strand_id
1 'polypeptide(L)'
;MSASQSPSRALALGCVADDYTGASDLANTLTKAGLRTVQTIGVPADDLVLPEVDAVVVALKSRSVAPGEAVARSREADAWLRRRGANHVLFKVCSTFDSTDAGNIGPVLDALRADAAEPIALVTPAFPETGRSVCQGHLFVGATLLAESPLKDHPLNPMRDSNLVRVLARQSAGTVGLVDIATVAKGPKAVAARLDALAADGHGAAIADAIFESDLEILGRAALGHRVSCGASGRGRGRCGIDISAPPRPAAGGDGGWGGEKKRGGG
;
A
#
# COMPACT_ATOMS: atom_id res chain seq x y z
N MET A 1 0.49 -19.66 41.04
CA MET A 1 0.81 -20.05 39.65
C MET A 1 0.77 -18.77 38.82
N SER A 2 1.93 -18.15 38.59
CA SER A 2 2.02 -16.93 37.78
C SER A 2 1.92 -17.35 36.32
N ALA A 3 0.79 -17.04 35.67
CA ALA A 3 0.67 -17.18 34.23
C ALA A 3 1.68 -16.22 33.59
N SER A 4 2.72 -16.78 32.97
CA SER A 4 3.64 -16.03 32.14
C SER A 4 2.81 -15.42 31.00
N GLN A 5 2.60 -14.11 31.02
CA GLN A 5 2.03 -13.40 29.88
C GLN A 5 3.06 -13.50 28.76
N SER A 6 2.81 -14.38 27.79
CA SER A 6 3.51 -14.34 26.50
C SER A 6 3.39 -12.92 25.94
N PRO A 7 4.46 -12.33 25.39
CA PRO A 7 4.39 -10.99 24.83
C PRO A 7 3.25 -10.95 23.80
N SER A 8 2.33 -10.00 23.95
CA SER A 8 1.24 -9.80 22.99
C SER A 8 1.86 -9.66 21.60
N ARG A 9 1.60 -10.62 20.72
CA ARG A 9 2.15 -10.60 19.36
C ARG A 9 1.63 -9.33 18.67
N ALA A 10 2.54 -8.44 18.29
CA ALA A 10 2.20 -7.18 17.63
C ALA A 10 1.43 -7.46 16.34
N LEU A 11 0.42 -6.63 16.04
CA LEU A 11 -0.37 -6.75 14.83
C LEU A 11 0.51 -6.68 13.58
N ALA A 12 0.55 -7.75 12.80
CA ALA A 12 1.49 -7.86 11.67
C ALA A 12 1.08 -6.99 10.47
N LEU A 13 -0.23 -6.87 10.27
CA LEU A 13 -0.80 -6.15 9.14
C LEU A 13 -2.06 -5.42 9.58
N GLY A 14 -2.02 -4.09 9.49
CA GLY A 14 -3.22 -3.27 9.46
C GLY A 14 -3.64 -3.04 8.01
N CYS A 15 -4.94 -3.01 7.75
CA CYS A 15 -5.48 -2.65 6.45
C CYS A 15 -6.56 -1.58 6.61
N VAL A 16 -6.50 -0.54 5.79
CA VAL A 16 -7.56 0.46 5.65
C VAL A 16 -8.19 0.23 4.29
N ALA A 17 -9.46 -0.17 4.22
CA ALA A 17 -10.15 -0.45 2.97
C ALA A 17 -11.17 0.65 2.64
N ASP A 18 -11.22 1.06 1.38
CA ASP A 18 -12.06 2.17 0.91
C ASP A 18 -13.56 1.85 0.77
N ASP A 19 -13.90 0.56 0.78
CA ASP A 19 -15.24 0.00 0.74
C ASP A 19 -15.39 -1.28 1.60
N TYR A 20 -16.63 -1.72 1.79
CA TYR A 20 -16.93 -2.94 2.55
C TYR A 20 -16.66 -4.23 1.76
N THR A 21 -16.96 -4.25 0.47
CA THR A 21 -16.79 -5.45 -0.35
C THR A 21 -15.32 -5.77 -0.54
N GLY A 22 -14.48 -4.78 -0.84
CA GLY A 22 -13.04 -4.95 -0.95
C GLY A 22 -12.36 -5.24 0.40
N ALA A 23 -12.94 -4.79 1.52
CA ALA A 23 -12.49 -5.22 2.85
C ALA A 23 -12.73 -6.72 3.07
N SER A 24 -13.94 -7.21 2.78
CA SER A 24 -14.29 -8.63 2.92
C SER A 24 -13.48 -9.53 1.99
N ASP A 25 -13.26 -9.08 0.75
CA ASP A 25 -12.41 -9.78 -0.21
C ASP A 25 -10.96 -9.89 0.29
N LEU A 26 -10.38 -8.79 0.78
CA LEU A 26 -9.05 -8.80 1.38
C LEU A 26 -8.98 -9.71 2.62
N ALA A 27 -9.96 -9.63 3.53
CA ALA A 27 -10.00 -10.45 4.73
C ALA A 27 -10.06 -11.95 4.39
N ASN A 28 -10.83 -12.31 3.35
CA ASN A 28 -10.88 -13.67 2.81
C ASN A 28 -9.54 -14.10 2.20
N THR A 29 -8.89 -13.22 1.43
CA THR A 29 -7.55 -13.49 0.87
C THR A 29 -6.52 -13.75 1.97
N LEU A 30 -6.48 -12.93 3.02
CA LEU A 30 -5.56 -13.08 4.14
C LEU A 30 -5.84 -14.37 4.92
N THR A 31 -7.11 -14.68 5.17
CA THR A 31 -7.53 -15.90 5.87
C THR A 31 -7.17 -17.17 5.09
N LYS A 32 -7.44 -17.21 3.77
CA LYS A 32 -7.04 -18.32 2.89
C LYS A 32 -5.53 -18.54 2.86
N ALA A 33 -4.77 -17.49 3.15
CA ALA A 33 -3.32 -17.52 3.17
C ALA A 33 -2.75 -17.70 4.60
N GLY A 34 -3.60 -18.08 5.56
CA GLY A 34 -3.22 -18.57 6.89
C GLY A 34 -3.21 -17.52 8.01
N LEU A 35 -3.61 -16.28 7.74
CA LEU A 35 -3.61 -15.20 8.74
C LEU A 35 -4.95 -15.17 9.50
N ARG A 36 -4.91 -15.17 10.84
CA ARG A 36 -6.08 -14.90 11.66
C ARG A 36 -6.48 -13.44 11.46
N THR A 37 -7.61 -13.23 10.80
CA THR A 37 -8.01 -11.90 10.32
C THR A 37 -9.32 -11.47 10.95
N VAL A 38 -9.36 -10.23 11.44
CA VAL A 38 -10.61 -9.57 11.87
C VAL A 38 -10.92 -8.43 10.91
N GLN A 39 -12.17 -8.34 10.47
CA GLN A 39 -12.68 -7.16 9.77
C GLN A 39 -13.56 -6.36 10.71
N THR A 40 -13.42 -5.03 10.68
CA THR A 40 -14.29 -4.10 11.40
C THR A 40 -15.05 -3.21 10.43
N ILE A 41 -16.21 -2.73 10.84
CA ILE A 41 -16.99 -1.74 10.10
C ILE A 41 -16.75 -0.39 10.76
N GLY A 42 -16.05 0.51 10.06
CA GLY A 42 -15.55 1.75 10.64
C GLY A 42 -14.41 1.52 11.65
N VAL A 43 -13.92 2.63 12.20
CA VAL A 43 -12.88 2.63 13.24
C VAL A 43 -13.53 2.19 14.56
N PRO A 44 -13.06 1.11 15.19
CA PRO A 44 -13.61 0.69 16.47
C PRO A 44 -13.28 1.67 17.60
N ALA A 45 -14.04 1.59 18.68
CA ALA A 45 -13.66 2.24 19.93
C ALA A 45 -12.30 1.69 20.43
N ASP A 46 -11.53 2.53 21.12
CA ASP A 46 -10.18 2.16 21.57
C ASP A 46 -10.20 1.04 22.62
N ASP A 47 -11.31 0.87 23.35
CA ASP A 47 -11.53 -0.18 24.35
C ASP A 47 -11.92 -1.55 23.75
N LEU A 48 -12.09 -1.65 22.43
CA LEU A 48 -12.33 -2.95 21.78
C LEU A 48 -11.10 -3.85 21.97
N VAL A 49 -11.30 -4.91 22.75
CA VAL A 49 -10.33 -5.99 22.94
C VAL A 49 -10.38 -6.91 21.72
N LEU A 50 -9.27 -6.97 20.98
CA LEU A 50 -9.13 -7.90 19.88
C LEU A 50 -8.68 -9.28 20.40
N PRO A 51 -9.15 -10.39 19.80
CA PRO A 51 -8.52 -11.69 20.01
C PRO A 51 -7.09 -11.67 19.44
N GLU A 52 -6.35 -12.75 19.66
CA GLU A 52 -5.03 -12.90 19.02
C GLU A 52 -5.21 -13.00 17.50
N VAL A 53 -4.82 -11.95 16.79
CA VAL A 53 -4.99 -11.78 15.35
C VAL A 53 -3.68 -11.41 14.68
N ASP A 54 -3.50 -11.87 13.46
CA ASP A 54 -2.34 -11.54 12.64
C ASP A 54 -2.62 -10.32 11.74
N ALA A 55 -3.89 -10.11 11.36
CA ALA A 55 -4.30 -8.97 10.54
C ALA A 55 -5.66 -8.36 10.97
N VAL A 56 -5.79 -7.05 10.78
CA VAL A 56 -7.06 -6.33 10.96
C VAL A 56 -7.37 -5.50 9.72
N VAL A 57 -8.59 -5.64 9.21
CA VAL A 57 -9.11 -4.87 8.08
C VAL A 57 -10.19 -3.92 8.54
N VAL A 58 -9.88 -2.62 8.59
CA VAL A 58 -10.85 -1.56 8.89
C VAL A 58 -11.56 -1.19 7.60
N ALA A 59 -12.84 -1.52 7.50
CA ALA A 59 -13.66 -1.25 6.33
C ALA A 59 -14.32 0.13 6.43
N LEU A 60 -14.02 1.02 5.48
CA LEU A 60 -14.60 2.36 5.41
C LEU A 60 -15.57 2.46 4.23
N LYS A 61 -16.33 3.55 4.19
CA LYS A 61 -17.06 3.99 2.99
C LYS A 61 -16.44 5.31 2.54
N SER A 62 -15.25 5.25 1.93
CA SER A 62 -14.43 6.42 1.59
C SER A 62 -14.10 6.57 0.11
N ARG A 63 -14.46 5.61 -0.76
CA ARG A 63 -14.17 5.67 -2.20
C ARG A 63 -14.64 6.94 -2.91
N SER A 64 -15.90 7.33 -2.68
CA SER A 64 -16.59 8.38 -3.46
C SER A 64 -17.08 9.56 -2.60
N VAL A 65 -16.60 9.67 -1.36
CA VAL A 65 -16.85 10.85 -0.52
C VAL A 65 -15.90 11.99 -0.90
N ALA A 66 -16.05 13.17 -0.30
CA ALA A 66 -15.10 14.27 -0.54
C ALA A 66 -13.67 13.86 -0.11
N PRO A 67 -12.61 14.28 -0.83
CA PRO A 67 -11.24 13.85 -0.53
C PRO A 67 -10.80 14.12 0.92
N GLY A 68 -11.15 15.28 1.48
CA GLY A 68 -10.83 15.62 2.87
C GLY A 68 -11.49 14.67 3.89
N GLU A 69 -12.71 14.20 3.62
CA GLU A 69 -13.41 13.24 4.46
C GLU A 69 -12.78 11.84 4.34
N ALA A 70 -12.40 11.42 3.12
CA ALA A 70 -11.70 10.16 2.91
C ALA A 70 -10.35 10.14 3.64
N VAL A 71 -9.59 11.23 3.57
CA VAL A 71 -8.32 11.40 4.28
C VAL A 71 -8.53 11.33 5.79
N ALA A 72 -9.48 12.09 6.34
CA ALA A 72 -9.73 12.11 7.78
C ALA A 72 -10.07 10.72 8.33
N ARG A 73 -11.00 10.00 7.68
CA ARG A 73 -11.39 8.64 8.09
C ARG A 73 -10.24 7.63 7.96
N SER A 74 -9.44 7.75 6.92
CA SER A 74 -8.32 6.84 6.69
C SER A 74 -7.20 7.05 7.70
N ARG A 75 -6.93 8.31 8.08
CA ARG A 75 -5.98 8.64 9.16
C ARG A 75 -6.44 8.13 10.52
N GLU A 76 -7.73 8.26 10.82
CA GLU A 76 -8.29 7.73 12.06
C GLU A 76 -8.12 6.20 12.14
N ALA A 77 -8.40 5.49 11.05
CA ALA A 77 -8.21 4.05 10.93
C ALA A 77 -6.72 3.64 11.05
N ASP A 78 -5.82 4.31 10.31
CA ASP A 78 -4.38 4.08 10.37
C ASP A 78 -3.82 4.29 11.78
N ALA A 79 -4.21 5.40 12.44
CA ALA A 79 -3.79 5.68 13.81
C ALA A 79 -4.28 4.60 14.80
N TRP A 80 -5.53 4.14 14.68
CA TRP A 80 -6.08 3.07 15.51
C TRP A 80 -5.34 1.74 15.30
N LEU A 81 -4.99 1.41 14.06
CA LEU A 81 -4.20 0.22 13.71
C LEU A 81 -2.77 0.30 14.28
N ARG A 82 -2.10 1.45 14.15
CA ARG A 82 -0.75 1.67 14.66
C ARG A 82 -0.69 1.58 16.19
N ARG A 83 -1.69 2.11 16.91
CA ARG A 83 -1.79 1.95 18.38
C ARG A 83 -1.88 0.48 18.82
N ARG A 84 -2.31 -0.41 17.93
CA ARG A 84 -2.38 -1.87 18.13
C ARG A 84 -1.15 -2.63 17.61
N GLY A 85 -0.09 -1.90 17.26
CA GLY A 85 1.19 -2.47 16.86
C GLY A 85 1.35 -2.76 15.38
N ALA A 86 0.46 -2.24 14.50
CA ALA A 86 0.62 -2.38 13.06
C ALA A 86 1.91 -1.70 12.58
N ASN A 87 2.92 -2.50 12.25
CA ASN A 87 4.19 -2.01 11.68
C ASN A 87 4.03 -1.57 10.22
N HIS A 88 3.11 -2.22 9.51
CA HIS A 88 2.74 -1.88 8.13
C HIS A 88 1.24 -1.73 7.99
N VAL A 89 0.82 -0.72 7.23
CA VAL A 89 -0.57 -0.52 6.82
C VAL A 89 -0.72 -0.64 5.30
N LEU A 90 -1.59 -1.55 4.87
CA LEU A 90 -2.04 -1.66 3.49
C LEU A 90 -3.29 -0.78 3.29
N PHE A 91 -3.16 0.27 2.49
CA PHE A 91 -4.33 0.97 1.97
C PHE A 91 -4.93 0.17 0.81
N LYS A 92 -6.07 -0.46 1.07
CA LYS A 92 -6.79 -1.33 0.15
C LYS A 92 -7.75 -0.53 -0.71
N VAL A 93 -7.55 -0.63 -2.03
CA VAL A 93 -8.36 0.04 -3.07
C VAL A 93 -8.92 -0.97 -4.07
N CYS A 94 -9.84 -0.56 -4.94
CA CYS A 94 -10.40 -1.43 -5.98
C CYS A 94 -9.34 -1.90 -6.99
N SER A 95 -9.47 -3.14 -7.49
CA SER A 95 -8.55 -3.69 -8.50
C SER A 95 -8.69 -3.04 -9.87
N THR A 96 -9.77 -2.28 -10.11
CA THR A 96 -9.98 -1.45 -11.30
C THR A 96 -9.56 0.01 -11.11
N PHE A 97 -8.92 0.33 -9.99
CA PHE A 97 -8.38 1.66 -9.68
C PHE A 97 -9.40 2.81 -9.66
N ASP A 98 -10.66 2.44 -9.44
CA ASP A 98 -11.84 3.26 -9.15
C ASP A 98 -11.54 4.60 -8.47
N SER A 99 -11.41 5.65 -9.28
CA SER A 99 -11.17 7.02 -8.79
C SER A 99 -11.49 8.04 -9.87
N THR A 100 -11.46 9.32 -9.48
CA THR A 100 -11.47 10.45 -10.41
C THR A 100 -10.17 11.24 -10.24
N ASP A 101 -9.93 12.25 -11.07
CA ASP A 101 -8.81 13.17 -10.90
C ASP A 101 -8.84 13.88 -9.53
N ALA A 102 -10.00 13.96 -8.86
CA ALA A 102 -10.12 14.50 -7.51
C ALA A 102 -9.74 13.50 -6.40
N GLY A 103 -9.62 12.20 -6.70
CA GLY A 103 -9.34 11.16 -5.71
C GLY A 103 -10.31 9.97 -5.71
N ASN A 104 -10.27 9.12 -4.67
CA ASN A 104 -9.61 9.32 -3.36
C ASN A 104 -8.31 8.54 -3.13
N ILE A 105 -7.78 7.83 -4.14
CA ILE A 105 -6.58 6.99 -3.96
C ILE A 105 -5.36 7.86 -3.66
N GLY A 106 -5.08 8.87 -4.49
CA GLY A 106 -3.95 9.79 -4.32
C GLY A 106 -3.99 10.56 -3.01
N PRO A 107 -5.08 11.29 -2.69
CA PRO A 107 -5.14 12.10 -1.48
C PRO A 107 -4.96 11.29 -0.19
N VAL A 108 -5.57 10.10 -0.12
CA VAL A 108 -5.42 9.20 1.04
C VAL A 108 -4.01 8.64 1.12
N LEU A 109 -3.47 8.16 0.00
CA LEU A 109 -2.11 7.59 -0.03
C LEU A 109 -1.06 8.62 0.37
N ASP A 110 -1.16 9.85 -0.14
CA ASP A 110 -0.24 10.94 0.19
C ASP A 110 -0.29 11.28 1.68
N ALA A 111 -1.49 11.35 2.26
CA ALA A 111 -1.67 11.60 3.69
C ALA A 111 -1.07 10.48 4.56
N LEU A 112 -1.39 9.22 4.27
CA LEU A 112 -0.88 8.08 5.03
C LEU A 112 0.64 7.93 4.90
N ARG A 113 1.19 8.15 3.70
CA ARG A 113 2.64 8.15 3.45
C ARG A 113 3.34 9.24 4.25
N ALA A 114 2.80 10.47 4.24
CA ALA A 114 3.36 11.59 4.98
C ALA A 114 3.35 11.33 6.49
N ASP A 115 2.24 10.83 7.05
CA ASP A 115 2.12 10.50 8.47
C ASP A 115 3.08 9.37 8.90
N ALA A 116 3.36 8.44 7.98
CA ALA A 116 4.33 7.37 8.19
C ALA A 116 5.81 7.81 8.02
N ALA A 117 6.05 9.04 7.56
CA ALA A 117 7.36 9.56 7.15
C ALA A 117 8.07 8.69 6.09
N GLU A 118 7.29 8.10 5.19
CA GLU A 118 7.82 7.29 4.09
C GLU A 118 8.14 8.18 2.88
N PRO A 119 9.32 8.05 2.25
CA PRO A 119 9.67 8.88 1.10
C PRO A 119 8.83 8.50 -0.14
N ILE A 120 8.48 7.22 -0.28
CA ILE A 120 7.72 6.70 -1.42
C ILE A 120 6.78 5.57 -0.99
N ALA A 121 5.62 5.46 -1.66
CA ALA A 121 4.70 4.34 -1.47
C ALA A 121 4.63 3.43 -2.71
N LEU A 122 4.72 2.11 -2.50
CA LEU A 122 4.52 1.11 -3.54
C LEU A 122 3.02 0.88 -3.82
N VAL A 123 2.60 0.93 -5.08
CA VAL A 123 1.19 0.88 -5.51
C VAL A 123 0.97 -0.20 -6.58
N THR A 124 -0.03 -1.08 -6.40
CA THR A 124 -0.46 -2.01 -7.47
C THR A 124 -1.89 -2.47 -7.24
N PRO A 125 -2.82 -2.18 -8.16
CA PRO A 125 -4.17 -2.73 -8.10
C PRO A 125 -4.28 -4.12 -8.76
N ALA A 126 -3.17 -4.68 -9.25
CA ALA A 126 -3.18 -5.99 -9.88
C ALA A 126 -3.78 -7.05 -8.96
N PHE A 127 -4.61 -7.91 -9.55
CA PHE A 127 -5.23 -9.04 -8.89
C PHE A 127 -5.49 -10.14 -9.93
N PRO A 128 -4.45 -10.90 -10.32
CA PRO A 128 -4.51 -11.87 -11.42
C PRO A 128 -5.61 -12.93 -11.28
N GLU A 129 -5.91 -13.37 -10.04
CA GLU A 129 -7.03 -14.30 -9.74
C GLU A 129 -8.38 -13.78 -10.26
N THR A 130 -8.55 -12.45 -10.34
CA THR A 130 -9.75 -11.80 -10.86
C THR A 130 -9.53 -11.21 -12.26
N GLY A 131 -8.44 -11.56 -12.94
CA GLY A 131 -8.12 -11.08 -14.29
C GLY A 131 -7.67 -9.61 -14.34
N ARG A 132 -7.09 -9.07 -13.27
CA ARG A 132 -6.50 -7.72 -13.28
C ARG A 132 -4.99 -7.83 -13.29
N SER A 133 -4.34 -7.31 -14.33
CA SER A 133 -2.88 -7.28 -14.46
C SER A 133 -2.40 -5.88 -14.81
N VAL A 134 -1.18 -5.54 -14.39
CA VAL A 134 -0.52 -4.28 -14.71
C VAL A 134 0.76 -4.57 -15.46
N CYS A 135 0.92 -3.98 -16.64
CA CYS A 135 2.11 -4.13 -17.47
C CYS A 135 2.49 -2.78 -18.07
N GLN A 136 3.75 -2.37 -17.92
CA GLN A 136 4.25 -1.05 -18.29
C GLN A 136 3.38 0.08 -17.71
N GLY A 137 2.92 -0.08 -16.47
CA GLY A 137 2.01 0.83 -15.78
C GLY A 137 0.59 0.86 -16.32
N HIS A 138 0.24 0.04 -17.31
CA HIS A 138 -1.10 -0.02 -17.88
C HIS A 138 -1.92 -1.14 -17.23
N LEU A 139 -3.11 -0.81 -16.74
CA LEU A 139 -4.05 -1.78 -16.16
C LEU A 139 -4.86 -2.46 -17.27
N PHE A 140 -4.90 -3.79 -17.20
CA PHE A 140 -5.73 -4.66 -18.02
C PHE A 140 -6.85 -5.27 -17.16
N VAL A 141 -8.03 -5.38 -17.79
CA VAL A 141 -9.19 -6.12 -17.28
C VAL A 141 -9.44 -7.27 -18.26
N GLY A 142 -9.01 -8.47 -17.87
CA GLY A 142 -8.92 -9.60 -18.78
C GLY A 142 -7.90 -9.32 -19.90
N ALA A 143 -8.33 -9.46 -21.14
CA ALA A 143 -7.49 -9.21 -22.32
C ALA A 143 -7.52 -7.75 -22.81
N THR A 144 -8.28 -6.87 -22.16
CA THR A 144 -8.56 -5.52 -22.64
C THR A 144 -7.97 -4.47 -21.70
N LEU A 145 -7.53 -3.34 -22.25
CA LEU A 145 -7.11 -2.19 -21.46
C LEU A 145 -8.27 -1.65 -20.61
N LEU A 146 -7.99 -1.10 -19.43
CA LEU A 146 -9.02 -0.52 -18.53
C LEU A 146 -9.95 0.46 -19.27
N ALA A 147 -9.37 1.39 -20.04
CA ALA A 147 -10.09 2.41 -20.82
C ALA A 147 -10.93 1.87 -21.98
N GLU A 148 -10.74 0.60 -22.35
CA GLU A 148 -11.48 -0.09 -23.39
C GLU A 148 -12.49 -1.08 -22.81
N SER A 149 -12.46 -1.31 -21.49
CA SER A 149 -13.42 -2.14 -20.76
C SER A 149 -14.72 -1.38 -20.46
N PRO A 150 -15.78 -2.06 -19.96
CA PRO A 150 -16.99 -1.39 -19.50
C PRO A 150 -16.76 -0.32 -18.41
N LEU A 151 -15.62 -0.34 -17.73
CA LEU A 151 -15.28 0.61 -16.66
C LEU A 151 -15.05 2.04 -17.19
N LYS A 152 -14.81 2.22 -18.50
CA LYS A 152 -14.69 3.54 -19.13
C LYS A 152 -15.94 4.42 -18.97
N ASP A 153 -17.10 3.77 -18.81
CA ASP A 153 -18.43 4.37 -18.65
C ASP A 153 -19.03 4.04 -17.27
N HIS A 154 -18.20 3.70 -16.28
CA HIS A 154 -18.68 3.42 -14.93
C HIS A 154 -19.43 4.64 -14.35
N PRO A 155 -20.62 4.47 -13.75
CA PRO A 155 -21.52 5.57 -13.40
C PRO A 155 -20.96 6.58 -12.39
N LEU A 156 -19.98 6.18 -11.56
CA LEU A 156 -19.43 7.04 -10.50
C LEU A 156 -17.99 7.52 -10.76
N ASN A 157 -17.21 6.74 -11.50
CA ASN A 157 -15.76 6.89 -11.64
C ASN A 157 -15.33 6.29 -12.99
N PRO A 158 -15.71 6.95 -14.11
CA PRO A 158 -15.40 6.48 -15.45
C PRO A 158 -13.88 6.42 -15.69
N MET A 159 -13.37 5.23 -15.97
CA MET A 159 -11.93 4.97 -16.12
C MET A 159 -11.51 5.03 -17.58
N ARG A 160 -11.20 6.23 -18.09
CA ARG A 160 -10.88 6.47 -19.52
C ARG A 160 -9.38 6.49 -19.84
N ASP A 161 -8.55 6.14 -18.87
CA ASP A 161 -7.10 6.09 -18.99
C ASP A 161 -6.59 4.82 -18.32
N SER A 162 -5.89 3.97 -19.07
CA SER A 162 -5.34 2.73 -18.54
C SER A 162 -3.98 2.92 -17.90
N ASN A 163 -3.30 4.05 -18.15
CA ASN A 163 -1.97 4.32 -17.61
C ASN A 163 -2.08 4.79 -16.15
N LEU A 164 -1.82 3.88 -15.22
CA LEU A 164 -1.99 4.14 -13.79
C LEU A 164 -1.01 5.16 -13.24
N VAL A 165 0.16 5.33 -13.87
CA VAL A 165 1.13 6.37 -13.49
C VAL A 165 0.49 7.75 -13.67
N ARG A 166 -0.15 7.98 -14.82
CA ARG A 166 -0.91 9.20 -15.09
C ARG A 166 -2.15 9.33 -14.21
N VAL A 167 -2.94 8.26 -14.08
CA VAL A 167 -4.19 8.29 -13.29
C VAL A 167 -3.91 8.63 -11.83
N LEU A 168 -2.86 8.07 -11.23
CA LEU A 168 -2.48 8.39 -9.87
C LEU A 168 -1.86 9.79 -9.77
N ALA A 169 -1.00 10.20 -10.72
CA ALA A 169 -0.37 11.52 -10.70
C ALA A 169 -1.37 12.68 -10.75
N ARG A 170 -2.54 12.51 -11.41
CA ARG A 170 -3.57 13.56 -11.47
C ARG A 170 -4.26 13.83 -10.13
N GLN A 171 -4.25 12.85 -9.22
CA GLN A 171 -4.92 12.92 -7.92
C GLN A 171 -3.93 13.02 -6.75
N SER A 172 -2.63 13.01 -7.01
CA SER A 172 -1.56 13.11 -6.01
C SER A 172 -0.88 14.47 -6.04
N ALA A 173 -0.32 14.89 -4.91
CA ALA A 173 0.47 16.12 -4.81
C ALA A 173 1.88 15.97 -5.44
N GLY A 174 2.43 14.75 -5.45
CA GLY A 174 3.75 14.43 -6.00
C GLY A 174 3.70 13.70 -7.34
N THR A 175 4.86 13.54 -7.97
CA THR A 175 4.99 12.74 -9.18
C THR A 175 4.95 11.24 -8.86
N VAL A 176 4.53 10.44 -9.84
CA VAL A 176 4.39 8.99 -9.71
C VAL A 176 5.39 8.30 -10.64
N GLY A 177 6.14 7.34 -10.12
CA GLY A 177 7.10 6.52 -10.86
C GLY A 177 6.53 5.16 -11.28
N LEU A 178 7.38 4.37 -11.95
CA LEU A 178 7.09 2.99 -12.37
C LEU A 178 8.19 2.03 -11.91
N VAL A 179 7.75 0.93 -11.27
CA VAL A 179 8.50 -0.31 -11.11
C VAL A 179 8.00 -1.28 -12.16
N ASP A 180 8.76 -1.41 -13.26
CA ASP A 180 8.38 -2.25 -14.39
C ASP A 180 8.49 -3.76 -14.08
N ILE A 181 7.84 -4.57 -14.91
CA ILE A 181 7.82 -6.03 -14.75
C ILE A 181 9.22 -6.66 -14.78
N ALA A 182 10.16 -6.08 -15.55
CA ALA A 182 11.54 -6.56 -15.62
C ALA A 182 12.29 -6.35 -14.31
N THR A 183 11.97 -5.29 -13.57
CA THR A 183 12.47 -5.03 -12.23
C THR A 183 11.82 -5.96 -11.20
N VAL A 184 10.50 -6.15 -11.29
CA VAL A 184 9.78 -7.07 -10.39
C VAL A 184 10.32 -8.50 -10.53
N ALA A 185 10.55 -8.98 -11.75
CA ALA A 185 11.09 -10.31 -12.02
C ALA A 185 12.49 -10.55 -11.40
N LYS A 186 13.26 -9.49 -11.09
CA LYS A 186 14.57 -9.58 -10.40
C LYS A 186 14.44 -9.77 -8.88
N GLY A 187 13.23 -9.72 -8.34
CA GLY A 187 12.92 -10.01 -6.94
C GLY A 187 12.91 -8.81 -6.00
N PRO A 188 12.62 -9.03 -4.70
CA PRO A 188 12.26 -7.96 -3.76
C PRO A 188 13.36 -6.91 -3.54
N LYS A 189 14.63 -7.30 -3.60
CA LYS A 189 15.77 -6.38 -3.44
C LYS A 189 15.86 -5.40 -4.62
N ALA A 190 15.57 -5.86 -5.84
CA ALA A 190 15.56 -5.01 -7.02
C ALA A 190 14.39 -4.01 -6.98
N VAL A 191 13.21 -4.47 -6.53
CA VAL A 191 12.05 -3.59 -6.28
C VAL A 191 12.40 -2.51 -5.25
N ALA A 192 12.99 -2.89 -4.11
CA ALA A 192 13.40 -1.94 -3.08
C ALA A 192 14.41 -0.90 -3.61
N ALA A 193 15.45 -1.35 -4.32
CA ALA A 193 16.44 -0.44 -4.91
C ALA A 193 15.82 0.51 -5.95
N ARG A 194 14.82 0.05 -6.72
CA ARG A 194 14.09 0.90 -7.65
C ARG A 194 13.22 1.93 -6.93
N LEU A 195 12.57 1.56 -5.82
CA LEU A 195 11.83 2.50 -4.99
C LEU A 195 12.76 3.56 -4.40
N ASP A 196 13.94 3.18 -3.89
CA ASP A 196 14.94 4.11 -3.36
C ASP A 196 15.39 5.11 -4.43
N ALA A 197 15.64 4.64 -5.66
CA ALA A 197 16.00 5.52 -6.78
C ALA A 197 14.86 6.49 -7.16
N LEU A 198 13.62 5.99 -7.25
CA LEU A 198 12.46 6.83 -7.56
C LEU A 198 12.20 7.88 -6.46
N ALA A 199 12.41 7.51 -5.19
CA ALA A 199 12.33 8.45 -4.07
C ALA A 199 13.39 9.55 -4.17
N ALA A 200 14.63 9.20 -4.53
CA ALA A 200 15.71 10.17 -4.76
C ALA A 200 15.41 11.13 -5.93
N ASP A 201 14.68 10.65 -6.95
CA ASP A 201 14.19 11.46 -8.07
C ASP A 201 12.95 12.32 -7.70
N GLY A 202 12.47 12.25 -6.45
CA GLY A 202 11.37 13.07 -5.93
C GLY A 202 9.97 12.47 -6.14
N HIS A 203 9.85 11.20 -6.51
CA HIS A 203 8.55 10.53 -6.64
C HIS A 203 7.95 10.16 -5.28
N GLY A 204 6.68 10.50 -5.05
CA GLY A 204 5.95 10.17 -3.83
C GLY A 204 5.30 8.79 -3.85
N ALA A 205 5.06 8.23 -5.03
CA ALA A 205 4.50 6.89 -5.20
C ALA A 205 5.08 6.21 -6.45
N ALA A 206 5.00 4.88 -6.49
CA ALA A 206 5.37 4.10 -7.68
C ALA A 206 4.30 3.05 -7.99
N ILE A 207 3.77 3.10 -9.21
CA ILE A 207 2.99 1.98 -9.76
C ILE A 207 3.96 0.81 -9.98
N ALA A 208 3.55 -0.39 -9.60
CA ALA A 208 4.29 -1.60 -9.87
C ALA A 208 3.49 -2.55 -10.76
N ASP A 209 4.16 -3.03 -11.79
CA ASP A 209 3.64 -4.07 -12.68
C ASP A 209 3.46 -5.38 -11.92
N ALA A 210 2.41 -6.12 -12.26
CA ALA A 210 2.22 -7.50 -11.83
C ALA A 210 1.26 -8.19 -12.82
N ILE A 211 1.70 -9.31 -13.38
CA ILE A 211 0.93 -10.10 -14.34
C ILE A 211 0.49 -11.42 -13.70
N PHE A 212 1.35 -12.02 -12.89
CA PHE A 212 1.13 -13.29 -12.22
C PHE A 212 1.11 -13.13 -10.70
N GLU A 213 0.61 -14.15 -10.01
CA GLU A 213 0.58 -14.18 -8.54
C GLU A 213 2.00 -14.12 -7.94
N SER A 214 2.98 -14.73 -8.61
CA SER A 214 4.39 -14.66 -8.21
C SER A 214 4.95 -13.24 -8.17
N ASP A 215 4.43 -12.35 -9.02
CA ASP A 215 4.84 -10.94 -9.02
C ASP A 215 4.31 -10.24 -7.76
N LEU A 216 3.06 -10.54 -7.38
CA LEU A 216 2.45 -10.03 -6.14
C LEU A 216 3.16 -10.56 -4.90
N GLU A 217 3.67 -11.79 -4.93
CA GLU A 217 4.52 -12.33 -3.88
C GLU A 217 5.78 -11.49 -3.69
N ILE A 218 6.49 -11.20 -4.78
CA ILE A 218 7.69 -10.36 -4.77
C ILE A 218 7.38 -8.96 -4.24
N LEU A 219 6.32 -8.33 -4.75
CA LEU A 219 5.89 -7.00 -4.33
C LEU A 219 5.46 -6.97 -2.85
N GLY A 220 4.79 -8.02 -2.37
CA GLY A 220 4.41 -8.18 -0.97
C GLY A 220 5.62 -8.21 -0.05
N ARG A 221 6.68 -8.95 -0.44
CA ARG A 221 7.95 -8.99 0.32
C ARG A 221 8.63 -7.62 0.34
N ALA A 222 8.66 -6.91 -0.80
CA ALA A 222 9.27 -5.59 -0.88
C ALA A 222 8.49 -4.56 -0.04
N ALA A 223 7.15 -4.61 -0.06
CA ALA A 223 6.27 -3.71 0.68
C ALA A 223 6.48 -3.78 2.20
N LEU A 224 6.89 -4.93 2.75
CA LEU A 224 7.17 -5.10 4.17
C LEU A 224 8.37 -4.27 4.66
N GLY A 225 9.25 -3.83 3.75
CA GLY A 225 10.33 -2.90 4.08
C GLY A 225 9.85 -1.47 4.40
N HIS A 226 8.59 -1.16 4.09
CA HIS A 226 7.96 0.15 4.26
C HIS A 226 6.82 0.09 5.28
N ARG A 227 6.40 1.24 5.80
CA ARG A 227 5.30 1.38 6.77
C ARG A 227 3.92 1.50 6.15
N VAL A 228 3.84 1.90 4.88
CA VAL A 228 2.57 2.06 4.14
C VAL A 228 2.74 1.55 2.72
N SER A 229 1.71 0.89 2.20
CA SER A 229 1.62 0.58 0.78
C SER A 229 0.17 0.56 0.30
N CYS A 230 -0.07 0.61 -1.01
CA CYS A 230 -1.43 0.70 -1.57
C CYS A 230 -1.69 -0.40 -2.60
N GLY A 231 -2.85 -1.04 -2.57
CA GLY A 231 -3.17 -2.01 -3.61
C GLY A 231 -4.51 -2.72 -3.47
N ALA A 232 -4.74 -3.69 -4.35
CA ALA A 232 -5.90 -4.58 -4.30
C ALA A 232 -5.63 -5.81 -3.41
N SER A 233 -6.61 -6.73 -3.34
CA SER A 233 -6.55 -7.90 -2.45
C SER A 233 -5.41 -8.87 -2.79
N GLY A 234 -5.05 -8.99 -4.07
CA GLY A 234 -3.95 -9.84 -4.52
C GLY A 234 -2.62 -9.56 -3.79
N ARG A 235 -2.34 -8.29 -3.47
CA ARG A 235 -1.14 -7.91 -2.70
C ARG A 235 -1.09 -8.55 -1.31
N GLY A 236 -2.24 -8.88 -0.72
CA GLY A 236 -2.33 -9.53 0.59
C GLY A 236 -1.67 -10.92 0.63
N ARG A 237 -1.65 -11.67 -0.48
CA ARG A 237 -1.07 -13.02 -0.54
C ARG A 237 0.45 -13.02 -0.42
N GLY A 238 1.12 -12.00 -0.94
CA GLY A 238 2.59 -11.93 -0.93
C GLY A 238 3.24 -11.79 0.45
N ARG A 239 2.44 -11.65 1.51
CA ARG A 239 2.89 -11.65 2.91
C ARG A 239 2.91 -13.03 3.55
N CYS A 240 2.31 -14.02 2.92
CA CYS A 240 2.08 -15.32 3.54
C CYS A 240 3.35 -16.18 3.49
N GLY A 241 3.83 -16.56 4.67
CA GLY A 241 5.09 -17.30 4.86
C GLY A 241 6.31 -16.45 5.21
N ILE A 242 6.15 -15.14 5.44
CA ILE A 242 7.26 -14.25 5.85
C ILE A 242 7.19 -14.01 7.36
N ASP A 243 8.34 -14.04 8.03
CA ASP A 243 8.47 -13.61 9.40
C ASP A 243 8.23 -12.08 9.50
N ILE A 244 6.99 -11.76 9.82
CA ILE A 244 6.39 -10.43 10.02
C ILE A 244 6.87 -9.70 11.28
N SER A 245 7.76 -10.31 12.08
CA SER A 245 8.31 -9.68 13.29
C SER A 245 9.46 -8.69 13.01
N ALA A 246 9.99 -8.66 11.77
CA ALA A 246 11.07 -7.76 11.41
C ALA A 246 10.58 -6.29 11.35
N PRO A 247 11.26 -5.36 12.04
CA PRO A 247 10.92 -3.93 11.94
C PRO A 247 11.14 -3.42 10.51
N PRO A 248 10.33 -2.45 10.03
CA PRO A 248 10.54 -1.80 8.74
C PRO A 248 11.92 -1.11 8.71
N ARG A 249 12.42 -0.83 7.50
CA ARG A 249 13.70 -0.12 7.38
C ARG A 249 13.58 1.26 8.05
N PRO A 250 14.58 1.69 8.84
CA PRO A 250 14.61 3.05 9.35
C PRO A 250 14.59 4.02 8.17
N ALA A 251 13.80 5.10 8.29
CA ALA A 251 13.83 6.19 7.32
C ALA A 251 15.29 6.66 7.17
N ALA A 252 15.74 6.85 5.93
CA ALA A 252 17.08 7.35 5.67
C ALA A 252 17.18 8.77 6.25
N GLY A 253 17.73 8.87 7.47
CA GLY A 253 18.06 10.13 8.10
C GLY A 253 19.12 10.83 7.29
N GLY A 254 18.76 11.97 6.71
CA GLY A 254 19.70 12.86 6.04
C GLY A 254 20.58 13.57 7.07
N ASP A 255 21.58 12.88 7.60
CA ASP A 255 22.70 13.55 8.26
C ASP A 255 23.78 13.85 7.21
N GLY A 256 23.52 14.93 6.46
CA GLY A 256 24.50 15.61 5.64
C GLY A 256 25.52 16.33 6.52
N GLY A 257 26.41 15.58 7.16
CA GLY A 257 27.58 16.10 7.87
C GLY A 257 28.76 16.30 6.91
N TRP A 258 28.69 17.31 6.04
CA TRP A 258 29.84 17.74 5.25
C TRP A 258 30.71 18.65 6.11
N GLY A 259 31.71 18.07 6.77
CA GLY A 259 32.69 18.76 7.61
C GLY A 259 34.11 18.39 7.24
N GLY A 260 34.48 18.59 5.98
CA GLY A 260 35.86 18.42 5.49
C GLY A 260 36.48 19.77 5.19
N GLU A 261 37.06 20.45 6.18
CA GLU A 261 37.91 21.62 5.93
C GLU A 261 39.39 21.22 6.07
N LYS A 262 40.01 20.90 4.93
CA LYS A 262 41.47 20.99 4.77
C LYS A 262 41.83 22.46 4.60
N LYS A 263 42.62 23.02 5.51
CA LYS A 263 43.54 24.12 5.20
C LYS A 263 44.96 23.76 5.59
N ARG A 264 45.82 23.76 4.56
CA ARG A 264 47.28 23.89 4.67
C ARG A 264 47.62 25.32 5.08
N GLY A 265 48.69 25.51 5.85
CA GLY A 265 49.44 26.76 5.85
C GLY A 265 50.30 27.03 7.08
N GLY A 266 51.62 26.84 6.96
CA GLY A 266 52.65 27.71 7.54
C GLY A 266 53.16 27.40 8.95
N GLY A 267 54.46 27.09 9.05
CA GLY A 267 55.22 27.00 10.30
C GLY A 267 56.17 25.82 10.32
#